data_AF-A0A2N3VML4-F1
#
_entry.id   AF-A0A2N3VML4-F1
#
_cell.length_a   1.000
_cell.length_b   1.000
_cell.length_c   1.000
_cell.angle_alpha   90.00
_cell.angle_beta   90.00
_cell.angle_gamma   90.00
#
_symmetry.space_group_name_H-M   'P 1'
#
loop_
_entity.id
_entity.type
_entity.pdbx_description
1 polymer ?
#
loop_
_entity_poly.entity_id
_entity_poly.type
_entity_poly.pdbx_seq_one_letter_code
_entity_poly.pdbx_strand_id
1 'polypeptide(L)'
;MPSPHARVTGLPSRTWIRWRRGRDLPLSTPVSGTEEANRQFLLYGVLPLWVVPGLADWWMHRRTRIEDTSGVRESAVHALMMTEAGLPVTVGLLARINPLVLSTMGGAALAHGATALWDVNLATKEREVRPIEQHIHSFLEVLPLTAMAFAACLHPEAVRATLRGGPGPDDWKLLPKDRPLPARYLAALAATITLGVALPYAEEMRRCLRARRVRAAL
;
A
#
# COMPACT_ATOMS: atom_id res chain seq x y z
N MET A 1 38.85 39.95 -20.54
CA MET A 1 39.61 38.96 -19.75
C MET A 1 38.87 38.68 -18.44
N PRO A 2 38.99 37.47 -17.87
CA PRO A 2 37.87 36.57 -17.51
C PRO A 2 37.46 36.52 -16.01
N SER A 3 36.33 35.84 -15.78
CA SER A 3 35.61 35.39 -14.56
C SER A 3 36.48 34.71 -13.45
N PRO A 4 35.94 34.13 -12.34
CA PRO A 4 34.54 33.99 -11.87
C PRO A 4 34.35 34.19 -10.34
N HIS A 5 33.11 34.17 -9.84
CA HIS A 5 32.76 33.37 -8.65
C HIS A 5 31.26 33.12 -8.63
N ALA A 6 30.88 31.97 -9.19
CA ALA A 6 29.63 31.29 -8.90
C ALA A 6 29.61 30.94 -7.40
N ARG A 7 28.54 31.30 -6.69
CA ARG A 7 28.28 30.79 -5.35
C ARG A 7 27.12 29.80 -5.41
N VAL A 8 27.54 28.54 -5.53
CA VAL A 8 26.99 27.30 -4.98
C VAL A 8 25.51 27.35 -4.56
N THR A 9 24.72 26.66 -5.38
CA THR A 9 23.50 25.90 -5.06
C THR A 9 23.16 25.80 -3.57
N GLY A 10 22.08 26.47 -3.17
CA GLY A 10 21.41 26.22 -1.90
C GLY A 10 21.00 24.76 -1.79
N LEU A 11 21.50 24.08 -0.76
CA LEU A 11 21.07 22.75 -0.34
C LEU A 11 19.53 22.70 -0.24
N PRO A 12 18.87 21.60 -0.68
CA PRO A 12 17.43 21.48 -0.58
C PRO A 12 16.98 21.67 0.87
N SER A 13 16.07 22.63 1.01
CA SER A 13 15.55 23.24 2.23
C SER A 13 15.20 22.25 3.34
N ARG A 14 15.55 22.57 4.60
CA ARG A 14 15.17 21.85 5.85
C ARG A 14 13.65 21.84 6.16
N THR A 15 12.81 22.19 5.19
CA THR A 15 11.34 22.34 5.30
C THR A 15 10.61 21.00 5.44
N TRP A 16 11.01 19.97 4.70
CA TRP A 16 10.46 18.61 4.82
C TRP A 16 10.65 18.01 6.22
N ILE A 17 11.82 18.26 6.86
CA ILE A 17 12.10 17.84 8.24
C ILE A 17 11.18 18.58 9.23
N ARG A 18 10.88 19.85 8.97
CA ARG A 18 10.02 20.68 9.84
C ARG A 18 8.52 20.42 9.70
N TRP A 19 8.03 19.79 8.62
CA TRP A 19 6.61 19.43 8.48
C TRP A 19 6.17 18.37 9.49
N ARG A 20 7.09 17.49 9.94
CA ARG A 20 6.83 16.45 10.95
C ARG A 20 6.91 16.93 12.40
N ARG A 21 6.80 18.24 12.70
CA ARG A 21 7.03 18.80 14.05
C ARG A 21 5.95 18.47 15.10
N GLY A 22 5.19 17.38 14.92
CA GLY A 22 4.35 16.79 15.95
C GLY A 22 5.18 15.92 16.90
N ARG A 23 4.71 15.71 18.13
CA ARG A 23 5.31 14.70 19.02
C ARG A 23 5.04 13.32 18.44
N ASP A 24 6.09 12.59 18.07
CA ASP A 24 6.00 11.20 17.61
C ASP A 24 5.13 10.40 18.60
N LEU A 25 4.28 9.50 18.07
CA LEU A 25 3.58 8.53 18.91
C LEU A 25 4.62 7.57 19.54
N PRO A 26 4.73 7.50 20.89
CA PRO A 26 5.33 6.35 21.52
C PRO A 26 4.44 5.15 21.20
N LEU A 27 5.03 4.02 20.82
CA LEU A 27 4.31 2.76 20.56
C LEU A 27 3.77 2.10 21.86
N SER A 28 3.66 2.90 22.93
CA SER A 28 3.35 2.49 24.30
C SER A 28 2.82 3.73 25.03
N THR A 29 1.57 4.11 24.77
CA THR A 29 0.86 5.11 25.60
C THR A 29 -0.35 4.45 26.25
N PRO A 30 -0.80 4.91 27.44
CA PRO A 30 -1.96 4.33 28.12
C PRO A 30 -3.24 4.78 27.42
N VAL A 31 -3.51 4.14 26.29
CA VAL A 31 -4.84 4.06 25.68
C VAL A 31 -5.54 2.85 26.31
N SER A 32 -6.85 2.71 26.15
CA SER A 32 -7.50 1.43 26.50
C SER A 32 -6.69 0.29 25.87
N GLY A 33 -6.48 -0.82 26.58
CA GLY A 33 -5.64 -1.92 26.09
C GLY A 33 -6.04 -2.38 24.68
N THR A 34 -7.32 -2.25 24.33
CA THR A 34 -7.89 -2.57 23.02
C THR A 34 -7.45 -1.62 21.90
N GLU A 35 -7.41 -0.31 22.12
CA GLU A 35 -6.98 0.64 21.09
C GLU A 35 -5.49 0.52 20.78
N GLU A 36 -4.67 0.31 21.83
CA GLU A 36 -3.24 0.05 21.64
C GLU A 36 -3.03 -1.29 20.92
N ALA A 37 -3.74 -2.35 21.32
CA ALA A 37 -3.70 -3.64 20.65
C ALA A 37 -4.12 -3.55 19.17
N ASN A 38 -5.20 -2.81 18.86
CA ASN A 38 -5.65 -2.58 17.48
C ASN A 38 -4.55 -1.84 16.66
N ARG A 39 -3.97 -0.77 17.21
CA ARG A 39 -2.89 -0.03 16.55
C ARG A 39 -1.66 -0.91 16.31
N GLN A 40 -1.25 -1.68 17.31
CA GLN A 40 -0.13 -2.62 17.19
C GLN A 40 -0.43 -3.72 16.17
N PHE A 41 -1.66 -4.24 16.15
CA PHE A 41 -2.06 -5.23 15.16
C PHE A 41 -2.04 -4.66 13.74
N LEU A 42 -2.48 -3.42 13.51
CA LEU A 42 -2.34 -2.77 12.21
C LEU A 42 -0.88 -2.64 11.78
N LEU A 43 -0.01 -2.16 12.69
CA LEU A 43 1.38 -1.84 12.37
C LEU A 43 2.28 -3.08 12.27
N TYR A 44 2.10 -4.04 13.17
CA TYR A 44 2.97 -5.20 13.34
C TYR A 44 2.32 -6.53 12.96
N GLY A 45 1.00 -6.56 12.77
CA GLY A 45 0.27 -7.71 12.23
C GLY A 45 -0.05 -7.53 10.76
N VAL A 46 -1.00 -6.64 10.44
CA VAL A 46 -1.56 -6.45 9.09
C VAL A 46 -0.50 -6.04 8.06
N LEU A 47 0.36 -5.07 8.38
CA LEU A 47 1.38 -4.61 7.43
C LEU A 47 2.41 -5.71 7.08
N PRO A 48 3.01 -6.45 8.03
CA PRO A 48 3.86 -7.61 7.71
C PRO A 48 3.11 -8.72 6.97
N LEU A 49 1.82 -8.92 7.29
CA LEU A 49 0.96 -9.91 6.63
C LEU A 49 0.70 -9.62 5.15
N TRP A 50 1.06 -8.46 4.61
CA TRP A 50 1.08 -8.23 3.16
C TRP A 50 2.33 -8.79 2.48
N VAL A 51 3.47 -8.72 3.17
CA VAL A 51 4.77 -8.98 2.55
C VAL A 51 4.96 -10.47 2.32
N VAL A 52 4.61 -11.30 3.30
CA VAL A 52 4.80 -12.76 3.19
C VAL A 52 3.94 -13.38 2.09
N PRO A 53 2.62 -13.12 2.01
CA PRO A 53 1.79 -13.63 0.92
C PRO A 53 2.14 -13.01 -0.42
N GLY A 54 2.52 -11.73 -0.48
CA GLY A 54 2.99 -11.10 -1.73
C GLY A 54 4.26 -11.74 -2.27
N LEU A 55 5.20 -12.14 -1.40
CA LEU A 55 6.37 -12.92 -1.81
C LEU A 55 6.00 -14.34 -2.25
N ALA A 56 5.05 -14.97 -1.56
CA ALA A 56 4.57 -16.30 -1.90
C ALA A 56 3.87 -16.30 -3.27
N ASP A 57 3.08 -15.27 -3.56
CA ASP A 57 2.42 -15.02 -4.83
C ASP A 57 3.43 -14.87 -5.98
N TRP A 58 4.38 -13.94 -5.84
CA TRP A 58 5.49 -13.78 -6.78
C TRP A 58 6.26 -15.09 -7.02
N TRP A 59 6.47 -15.87 -5.97
CA TRP A 59 7.15 -17.17 -6.08
C TRP A 59 6.31 -18.18 -6.86
N MET A 60 5.00 -18.21 -6.67
CA MET A 60 4.10 -19.04 -7.47
C MET A 60 4.16 -18.64 -8.94
N HIS A 61 4.07 -17.35 -9.27
CA HIS A 61 4.18 -16.85 -10.64
C HIS A 61 5.51 -17.20 -11.30
N ARG A 62 6.61 -17.14 -10.54
CA ARG A 62 7.92 -17.59 -11.02
C ARG A 62 7.91 -19.09 -11.32
N ARG A 63 7.29 -19.89 -10.46
CA ARG A 63 7.23 -21.36 -10.61
C ARG A 63 6.33 -21.78 -11.77
N THR A 64 5.22 -21.07 -11.98
CA THR A 64 4.27 -21.34 -13.07
C THR A 64 4.68 -20.69 -14.39
N ARG A 65 5.76 -19.89 -14.40
CA ARG A 65 6.24 -19.13 -15.56
C ARG A 65 5.11 -18.30 -16.15
N ILE A 66 4.56 -17.42 -15.31
CA ILE A 66 3.48 -16.50 -15.72
C ILE A 66 3.81 -15.76 -17.02
N GLU A 67 5.10 -15.49 -17.27
CA GLU A 67 5.56 -14.85 -18.50
C GLU A 67 5.20 -15.62 -19.77
N ASP A 68 5.04 -16.95 -19.72
CA ASP A 68 4.71 -17.79 -20.87
C ASP A 68 3.20 -18.01 -21.04
N THR A 69 2.41 -17.68 -20.02
CA THR A 69 0.93 -17.83 -20.01
C THR A 69 0.24 -16.47 -20.19
N SER A 70 -0.37 -15.92 -19.13
CA SER A 70 -1.08 -14.63 -19.12
C SER A 70 -0.15 -13.40 -19.20
N GLY A 71 1.10 -13.56 -18.77
CA GLY A 71 2.19 -12.63 -18.97
C GLY A 71 1.94 -11.22 -18.45
N VAL A 72 2.14 -10.22 -19.32
CA VAL A 72 2.09 -8.80 -18.93
C VAL A 72 0.69 -8.38 -18.48
N ARG A 73 -0.35 -9.05 -18.97
CA ARG A 73 -1.74 -8.67 -18.67
C ARG A 73 -2.06 -8.92 -17.20
N GLU A 74 -1.80 -10.13 -16.71
CA GLU A 74 -2.01 -10.50 -15.30
C GLU A 74 -1.06 -9.71 -14.39
N SER A 75 0.23 -9.61 -14.75
CA SER A 75 1.18 -8.81 -13.97
C SER A 75 0.77 -7.32 -13.89
N ALA A 76 0.12 -6.75 -14.92
CA ALA A 76 -0.40 -5.38 -14.85
C ALA A 76 -1.60 -5.24 -13.91
N VAL A 77 -2.48 -6.25 -13.83
CA VAL A 77 -3.57 -6.30 -12.85
C VAL A 77 -3.01 -6.34 -11.43
N HIS A 78 -1.97 -7.14 -11.18
CA HIS A 78 -1.28 -7.14 -9.89
C HIS A 78 -0.69 -5.77 -9.52
N ALA A 79 -0.11 -5.02 -10.47
CA ALA A 79 0.33 -3.64 -10.22
C ALA A 79 -0.81 -2.71 -9.82
N LEU A 80 -1.95 -2.84 -10.49
CA LEU A 80 -3.14 -2.07 -10.17
C LEU A 80 -3.59 -2.38 -8.75
N MET A 81 -3.72 -3.67 -8.40
CA MET A 81 -4.09 -4.10 -7.04
C MET A 81 -3.11 -3.60 -5.98
N MET A 82 -1.80 -3.67 -6.24
CA MET A 82 -0.77 -3.10 -5.37
C MET A 82 -0.94 -1.59 -5.17
N THR A 83 -1.36 -0.87 -6.22
CA THR A 83 -1.57 0.59 -6.16
C THR A 83 -2.84 0.93 -5.40
N GLU A 84 -3.94 0.26 -5.73
CA GLU A 84 -5.24 0.37 -5.05
C GLU A 84 -5.11 0.12 -3.56
N ALA A 85 -4.20 -0.76 -3.16
CA ALA A 85 -4.00 -1.10 -1.78
C ALA A 85 -2.91 -0.22 -1.11
N GLY A 86 -1.77 0.00 -1.77
CA GLY A 86 -0.62 0.71 -1.22
C GLY A 86 -0.84 2.22 -1.05
N LEU A 87 -1.62 2.83 -1.95
CA LEU A 87 -1.95 4.26 -1.87
C LEU A 87 -2.79 4.60 -0.61
N PRO A 88 -3.95 3.97 -0.35
CA PRO A 88 -4.74 4.27 0.86
C PRO A 88 -3.99 3.92 2.15
N VAL A 89 -3.14 2.88 2.16
CA VAL A 89 -2.27 2.58 3.30
C VAL A 89 -1.29 3.74 3.53
N THR A 90 -0.63 4.22 2.48
CA THR A 90 0.32 5.36 2.58
C THR A 90 -0.38 6.62 3.08
N VAL A 91 -1.55 6.93 2.54
CA VAL A 91 -2.40 8.04 3.01
C VAL A 91 -2.76 7.84 4.48
N GLY A 92 -3.21 6.65 4.86
CA GLY A 92 -3.57 6.30 6.24
C GLY A 92 -2.38 6.37 7.23
N LEU A 93 -1.15 6.15 6.78
CA LEU A 93 0.07 6.27 7.59
C LEU A 93 0.55 7.71 7.78
N LEU A 94 0.28 8.59 6.81
CA LEU A 94 0.83 9.95 6.77
C LEU A 94 -0.18 11.04 7.10
N ALA A 95 -1.45 10.84 6.75
CA ALA A 95 -2.52 11.80 6.92
C ALA A 95 -3.37 11.54 8.16
N ARG A 96 -3.98 12.60 8.69
CA ARG A 96 -5.05 12.52 9.69
C ARG A 96 -6.19 11.69 9.10
N ILE A 97 -6.71 10.73 9.88
CA ILE A 97 -7.87 9.95 9.47
C ILE A 97 -9.12 10.83 9.67
N ASN A 98 -9.68 11.29 8.56
CA ASN A 98 -10.90 12.09 8.46
C ASN A 98 -11.82 11.50 7.36
N PRO A 99 -13.00 12.08 7.08
CA PRO A 99 -13.90 11.57 6.04
C PRO A 99 -13.27 11.39 4.66
N LEU A 100 -12.40 12.29 4.20
CA LEU A 100 -11.66 12.11 2.95
C LEU A 100 -10.83 10.83 2.96
N VAL A 101 -10.01 10.64 4.00
CA VAL A 101 -9.11 9.48 4.09
C VAL A 101 -9.90 8.19 4.26
N LEU A 102 -10.92 8.16 5.12
CA LEU A 102 -11.77 6.97 5.28
C LEU A 102 -12.53 6.60 4.00
N SER A 103 -13.06 7.60 3.29
CA SER A 103 -13.75 7.37 2.01
C SER A 103 -12.78 6.87 0.94
N THR A 104 -11.56 7.38 0.93
CA THR A 104 -10.48 6.90 0.04
C THR A 104 -10.12 5.45 0.36
N MET A 105 -9.93 5.11 1.64
CA MET A 105 -9.64 3.73 2.06
C MET A 105 -10.80 2.78 1.71
N GLY A 106 -12.04 3.18 1.97
CA GLY A 106 -13.22 2.37 1.65
C GLY A 106 -13.43 2.18 0.15
N GLY A 107 -13.37 3.27 -0.62
CA GLY A 107 -13.48 3.21 -2.08
C GLY A 107 -12.37 2.38 -2.72
N ALA A 108 -11.13 2.51 -2.22
CA ALA A 108 -10.01 1.71 -2.68
C ALA A 108 -10.12 0.23 -2.29
N ALA A 109 -10.64 -0.10 -1.11
CA ALA A 109 -10.90 -1.49 -0.73
C ALA A 109 -11.98 -2.14 -1.62
N LEU A 110 -13.03 -1.40 -1.98
CA LEU A 110 -14.06 -1.88 -2.91
C LEU A 110 -13.50 -2.05 -4.33
N ALA A 111 -12.73 -1.08 -4.82
CA ALA A 111 -12.06 -1.18 -6.11
C ALA A 111 -11.11 -2.39 -6.13
N HIS A 112 -10.31 -2.57 -5.09
CA HIS A 112 -9.41 -3.70 -4.94
C HIS A 112 -10.15 -5.04 -4.97
N GLY A 113 -11.29 -5.18 -4.28
CA GLY A 113 -12.11 -6.39 -4.34
C GLY A 113 -12.66 -6.66 -5.75
N ALA A 114 -13.09 -5.62 -6.47
CA ALA A 114 -13.52 -5.76 -7.86
C ALA A 114 -12.36 -6.18 -8.79
N THR A 115 -11.18 -5.59 -8.59
CA THR A 115 -9.97 -5.93 -9.34
C THR A 115 -9.48 -7.35 -9.01
N ALA A 116 -9.60 -7.81 -7.77
CA ALA A 116 -9.30 -9.19 -7.36
C ALA A 116 -10.22 -10.20 -8.05
N LEU A 117 -11.53 -9.91 -8.12
CA LEU A 117 -12.47 -10.74 -8.88
C LEU A 117 -12.12 -10.78 -10.37
N TRP A 118 -11.69 -9.64 -10.93
CA TRP A 118 -11.23 -9.58 -12.31
C TRP A 118 -9.94 -10.38 -12.54
N ASP A 119 -8.99 -10.30 -11.60
CA ASP A 119 -7.75 -11.06 -11.63
C ASP A 119 -7.99 -12.57 -11.68
N VAL A 120 -8.79 -13.09 -10.75
CA VAL A 120 -9.16 -14.52 -10.74
C VAL A 120 -9.86 -14.91 -12.04
N ASN A 121 -10.77 -14.07 -12.56
CA ASN A 121 -11.44 -14.35 -13.83
C ASN A 121 -10.47 -14.39 -15.02
N LEU A 122 -9.46 -13.52 -15.01
CA LEU A 122 -8.41 -13.49 -16.02
C LEU A 122 -7.52 -14.72 -15.92
N ALA A 123 -6.93 -14.97 -14.74
CA ALA A 123 -5.97 -16.04 -14.52
C ALA A 123 -6.57 -17.42 -14.85
N THR A 124 -7.79 -17.71 -14.37
CA THR A 124 -8.45 -19.00 -14.59
C THR A 124 -8.84 -19.28 -16.05
N LYS A 125 -8.91 -18.27 -16.92
CA LYS A 125 -9.12 -18.44 -18.36
C LYS A 125 -7.83 -18.72 -19.12
N GLU A 126 -6.69 -18.24 -18.61
CA GLU A 126 -5.41 -18.25 -19.31
C GLU A 126 -4.48 -19.36 -18.80
N ARG A 127 -4.65 -19.84 -17.57
CA ARG A 127 -3.80 -20.86 -16.94
C ARG A 127 -4.50 -21.61 -15.81
N GLU A 128 -3.91 -22.71 -15.38
CA GLU A 128 -4.28 -23.38 -14.13
C GLU A 128 -3.87 -22.49 -12.93
N VAL A 129 -4.82 -22.21 -12.04
CA VAL A 129 -4.58 -21.55 -10.74
C VAL A 129 -4.70 -22.61 -9.65
N ARG A 130 -3.62 -22.85 -8.91
CA ARG A 130 -3.58 -23.95 -7.94
C ARG A 130 -4.33 -23.55 -6.65
N PRO A 131 -4.89 -24.50 -5.88
CA PRO A 131 -5.62 -24.16 -4.65
C PRO A 131 -4.81 -23.33 -3.64
N ILE A 132 -3.51 -23.60 -3.53
CA ILE A 132 -2.61 -22.83 -2.65
C ILE A 132 -2.42 -21.39 -3.13
N GLU A 133 -2.37 -21.18 -4.44
CA GLU A 133 -2.26 -19.86 -5.06
C GLU A 133 -3.55 -19.06 -4.84
N GLN A 134 -4.70 -19.71 -5.04
CA GLN A 134 -6.00 -19.10 -4.74
C GLN A 134 -6.12 -18.73 -3.25
N HIS A 135 -5.59 -19.55 -2.33
CA HIS A 135 -5.61 -19.23 -0.91
C HIS A 135 -4.72 -18.02 -0.57
N ILE A 136 -3.56 -17.89 -1.22
CA ILE A 136 -2.70 -16.71 -1.11
C ILE A 136 -3.43 -15.46 -1.63
N HIS A 137 -4.10 -15.56 -2.77
CA HIS A 137 -4.89 -14.48 -3.36
C HIS A 137 -6.03 -14.03 -2.45
N SER A 138 -6.83 -14.98 -1.94
CA SER A 138 -7.92 -14.66 -1.00
C SER A 138 -7.41 -14.00 0.28
N PHE A 139 -6.20 -14.36 0.73
CA PHE A 139 -5.58 -13.68 1.87
C PHE A 139 -5.16 -12.25 1.50
N LEU A 140 -4.54 -12.03 0.34
CA LEU A 140 -4.17 -10.69 -0.12
C LEU A 140 -5.39 -9.78 -0.34
N GLU A 141 -6.46 -10.33 -0.92
CA GLU A 141 -7.72 -9.64 -1.23
C GLU A 141 -8.37 -9.01 0.02
N VAL A 142 -8.37 -9.71 1.16
CA VAL A 142 -9.09 -9.26 2.36
C VAL A 142 -8.31 -8.22 3.18
N LEU A 143 -7.01 -8.08 2.97
CA LEU A 143 -6.18 -7.23 3.83
C LEU A 143 -6.46 -5.72 3.68
N PRO A 144 -6.76 -5.14 2.50
CA PRO A 144 -7.16 -3.74 2.38
C PRO A 144 -8.45 -3.44 3.16
N LEU A 145 -9.44 -4.34 3.08
CA LEU A 145 -10.67 -4.25 3.85
C LEU A 145 -10.39 -4.36 5.36
N THR A 146 -9.50 -5.28 5.76
CA THR A 146 -9.07 -5.44 7.14
C THR A 146 -8.40 -4.17 7.68
N ALA A 147 -7.47 -3.59 6.91
CA ALA A 147 -6.81 -2.34 7.28
C ALA A 147 -7.80 -1.17 7.43
N MET A 148 -8.78 -1.07 6.51
CA MET A 148 -9.86 -0.08 6.59
C MET A 148 -10.74 -0.28 7.83
N ALA A 149 -11.16 -1.52 8.11
CA ALA A 149 -12.01 -1.84 9.25
C ALA A 149 -11.33 -1.48 10.58
N PHE A 150 -10.08 -1.87 10.76
CA PHE A 150 -9.33 -1.56 11.98
C PHE A 150 -9.06 -0.06 12.12
N ALA A 151 -8.78 0.65 11.01
CA ALA A 151 -8.69 2.11 11.00
C ALA A 151 -10.02 2.78 11.37
N ALA A 152 -11.14 2.28 10.86
CA ALA A 152 -12.48 2.78 11.22
C ALA A 152 -12.76 2.59 12.73
N CYS A 153 -12.40 1.44 13.30
CA CYS A 153 -12.52 1.19 14.74
C CYS A 153 -11.67 2.13 15.59
N LEU A 154 -10.48 2.52 15.13
CA LEU A 154 -9.63 3.52 15.80
C LEU A 154 -10.14 4.96 15.66
N HIS A 155 -11.05 5.22 14.71
CA HIS A 155 -11.48 6.56 14.34
C HIS A 155 -13.01 6.69 14.27
N PRO A 156 -13.75 6.37 15.37
CA PRO A 156 -15.21 6.36 15.35
C PRO A 156 -15.83 7.73 15.07
N GLU A 157 -15.18 8.83 15.46
CA GLU A 157 -15.64 10.18 15.12
C GLU A 157 -15.53 10.47 13.62
N ALA A 158 -14.44 10.05 12.99
CA ALA A 158 -14.28 10.20 11.55
C ALA A 158 -15.33 9.37 10.81
N VAL A 159 -15.62 8.14 11.28
CA VAL A 159 -16.71 7.31 10.73
C VAL A 159 -18.05 8.03 10.84
N ARG A 160 -18.40 8.56 12.03
CA ARG A 160 -19.64 9.33 12.23
C ARG A 160 -19.71 10.56 11.32
N ALA A 161 -18.61 11.28 11.16
CA ALA A 161 -18.52 12.44 10.28
C ALA A 161 -18.73 12.03 8.81
N THR A 162 -18.09 10.95 8.34
CA THR A 162 -18.28 10.41 6.98
C THR A 162 -19.74 10.07 6.71
N LEU A 163 -20.39 9.36 7.64
CA LEU A 163 -21.80 8.98 7.52
C LEU A 163 -22.77 10.19 7.52
N ARG A 164 -22.33 11.33 8.06
CA ARG A 164 -23.08 12.60 8.05
C ARG A 164 -22.69 13.53 6.90
N GLY A 165 -21.93 13.05 5.92
CA GLY A 165 -21.50 13.82 4.75
C GLY A 165 -20.29 14.72 4.98
N GLY A 166 -19.59 14.57 6.10
CA GLY A 166 -18.42 15.37 6.46
C GLY A 166 -18.74 16.85 6.68
N PRO A 167 -19.56 17.21 7.69
CA PRO A 167 -20.01 18.59 7.93
C PRO A 167 -18.92 19.50 8.49
N GLY A 168 -17.81 18.93 8.97
CA GLY A 168 -16.70 19.67 9.57
C GLY A 168 -15.85 20.39 8.52
N PRO A 169 -15.26 21.55 8.87
CA PRO A 169 -14.46 22.36 7.94
C PRO A 169 -13.21 21.64 7.42
N ASP A 170 -12.76 20.57 8.09
CA ASP A 170 -11.54 19.83 7.79
C ASP A 170 -11.79 18.41 7.25
N ASP A 171 -13.07 18.02 7.08
CA ASP A 171 -13.44 16.63 6.79
C ASP A 171 -12.98 16.16 5.41
N TRP A 172 -12.96 17.09 4.45
CA TRP A 172 -12.61 16.84 3.05
C TRP A 172 -11.23 17.38 2.66
N LYS A 173 -10.32 17.51 3.63
CA LYS A 173 -8.96 18.01 3.42
C LYS A 173 -7.92 16.94 3.68
N LEU A 174 -6.86 16.89 2.88
CA LEU A 174 -5.71 16.05 3.19
C LEU A 174 -4.81 16.78 4.20
N LEU A 175 -4.88 16.36 5.46
CA LEU A 175 -4.15 16.98 6.58
C LEU A 175 -3.08 16.04 7.14
N PRO A 176 -1.93 16.54 7.60
CA PRO A 176 -0.93 15.73 8.30
C PRO A 176 -1.49 15.07 9.57
N LYS A 177 -0.93 13.93 9.97
CA LYS A 177 -1.20 13.37 11.31
C LYS A 177 -0.76 14.32 12.42
N ASP A 178 -1.63 14.49 13.43
CA ASP A 178 -1.33 15.27 14.63
C ASP A 178 -0.18 14.66 15.44
N ARG A 179 -0.11 13.32 15.44
CA ARG A 179 0.98 12.55 16.02
C ARG A 179 1.55 11.61 14.95
N PRO A 180 2.63 11.99 14.26
CA PRO A 180 3.20 11.15 13.21
C PRO A 180 3.85 9.88 13.78
N LEU A 181 4.00 8.87 12.93
CA LEU A 181 4.83 7.70 13.26
C LEU A 181 6.31 8.09 13.21
N PRO A 182 7.16 7.46 14.05
CA PRO A 182 8.59 7.72 14.05
C PRO A 182 9.20 7.53 12.66
N ALA A 183 10.05 8.47 12.23
CA ALA A 183 10.65 8.42 10.89
C ALA A 183 11.43 7.13 10.64
N ARG A 184 12.11 6.60 11.67
CA ARG A 184 12.82 5.30 11.61
C ARG A 184 11.89 4.14 11.29
N TYR A 185 10.67 4.15 11.83
CA TYR A 185 9.69 3.09 11.60
C TYR A 185 9.19 3.16 10.15
N LEU A 186 8.86 4.36 9.68
CA LEU A 186 8.45 4.56 8.28
C LEU A 186 9.56 4.21 7.29
N ALA A 187 10.81 4.52 7.60
CA ALA A 187 11.96 4.14 6.76
C ALA A 187 12.16 2.62 6.72
N ALA A 188 12.06 1.95 7.88
CA ALA A 188 12.12 0.49 7.94
C ALA A 188 10.97 -0.16 7.16
N LEU A 189 9.73 0.33 7.33
CA LEU A 189 8.57 -0.14 6.60
C LEU A 189 8.73 0.06 5.09
N ALA A 190 9.19 1.25 4.66
CA ALA A 190 9.45 1.53 3.25
C ALA A 190 10.52 0.60 2.66
N ALA A 191 11.59 0.32 3.41
CA ALA A 191 12.60 -0.65 2.99
C ALA A 191 12.01 -2.06 2.87
N THR A 192 11.23 -2.51 3.85
CA THR A 192 10.56 -3.82 3.82
C THR A 192 9.61 -3.95 2.63
N ILE A 193 8.76 -2.96 2.37
CA ILE A 193 7.85 -2.94 1.22
C ILE A 193 8.65 -2.93 -0.10
N THR A 194 9.72 -2.13 -0.17
CA THR A 194 10.55 -2.05 -1.38
C THR A 194 11.19 -3.40 -1.70
N LEU A 195 11.82 -4.03 -0.70
CA LEU A 195 12.55 -5.29 -0.87
C LEU A 195 11.61 -6.48 -1.03
N GLY A 196 10.51 -6.50 -0.29
CA GLY A 196 9.58 -7.64 -0.21
C GLY A 196 8.40 -7.58 -1.16
N VAL A 197 8.10 -6.43 -1.77
CA VAL A 197 6.93 -6.28 -2.67
C VAL A 197 7.35 -5.63 -3.98
N ALA A 198 7.91 -4.42 -3.93
CA ALA A 198 8.18 -3.66 -5.15
C ALA A 198 9.24 -4.31 -6.05
N LEU A 199 10.33 -4.82 -5.48
CA LEU A 199 11.40 -5.50 -6.23
C LEU A 199 10.95 -6.84 -6.85
N PRO A 200 10.31 -7.77 -6.11
CA PRO A 200 9.75 -8.99 -6.69
C PRO A 200 8.79 -8.70 -7.85
N TYR A 201 7.88 -7.76 -7.65
CA TYR A 201 6.93 -7.36 -8.68
C TYR A 201 7.62 -6.76 -9.91
N ALA A 202 8.57 -5.84 -9.73
CA ALA A 202 9.33 -5.26 -10.83
C ALA A 202 10.13 -6.33 -11.60
N GLU A 203 10.62 -7.35 -10.92
CA GLU A 203 11.29 -8.49 -11.54
C GLU A 203 10.32 -9.31 -12.39
N GLU A 204 9.12 -9.64 -11.89
CA GLU A 204 8.08 -10.35 -12.64
C GLU A 204 7.63 -9.58 -13.88
N MET A 205 7.24 -8.30 -13.73
CA MET A 205 6.83 -7.45 -14.85
C MET A 205 7.94 -7.39 -15.91
N ARG A 206 9.21 -7.29 -15.49
CA ARG A 206 10.35 -7.34 -16.41
C ARG A 206 10.48 -8.70 -17.12
N ARG A 207 10.26 -9.83 -16.45
CA ARG A 207 10.23 -11.16 -17.09
C ARG A 207 9.13 -11.22 -18.16
N CYS A 208 7.92 -10.81 -17.83
CA CYS A 208 6.78 -10.78 -18.75
C CYS A 208 7.02 -9.87 -19.97
N LEU A 209 7.57 -8.67 -19.75
CA LEU A 209 7.91 -7.75 -20.84
C LEU A 209 8.99 -8.31 -21.77
N ARG A 210 10.00 -9.00 -21.22
CA ARG A 210 11.04 -9.67 -22.01
C ARG A 210 10.46 -10.79 -22.86
N ALA A 211 9.65 -11.68 -22.27
CA ALA A 211 9.01 -12.78 -22.99
C ALA A 211 8.08 -12.28 -24.12
N ARG A 212 7.33 -11.19 -23.88
CA ARG A 212 6.51 -10.55 -24.91
C ARG A 212 7.35 -10.00 -26.08
N ARG A 213 8.49 -9.37 -25.79
CA ARG A 213 9.40 -8.84 -26.83
C ARG A 213 10.01 -9.96 -27.67
N VAL A 214 10.44 -11.06 -27.05
CA VAL A 214 10.98 -12.22 -27.75
C VAL A 214 9.93 -12.81 -28.70
N ARG A 215 8.69 -13.01 -28.23
CA ARG A 215 7.59 -13.52 -29.07
C ARG A 215 7.20 -12.60 -30.22
N ALA A 216 7.31 -11.27 -30.04
CA ALA A 216 7.04 -10.31 -31.11
C ALA A 216 8.14 -10.22 -32.18
N ALA A 217 9.33 -10.79 -31.90
CA ALA A 217 10.45 -10.82 -32.83
C ALA A 217 10.58 -12.16 -33.59
N LEU A 218 9.75 -13.15 -33.25
CA LEU A 218 9.59 -14.43 -33.94
C LEU A 218 8.48 -14.30 -34.99
#